data_AF-A0A3C1TZ74-F1
#
_entry.id   AF-A0A3C1TZ74-F1
#
_cell.length_a   1.000
_cell.length_b   1.000
_cell.length_c   1.000
_cell.angle_alpha   90.00
_cell.angle_beta   90.00
_cell.angle_gamma   90.00
#
_symmetry.space_group_name_H-M   'P 1'
#
loop_
_entity.id
_entity.type
_entity.pdbx_description
1 polymer ?
#
loop_
_entity_poly.entity_id
_entity_poly.type
_entity_poly.pdbx_seq_one_letter_code
_entity_poly.pdbx_strand_id
1 'polypeptide(L)' 'GYLDGIEIGDVGRFEAGLLEHMRSAASSVLDTIRDEEKLSDKTEADLKSAIEAFSKSFA' A
#
# COMPACT_ATOMS: atom_id res chain seq x y z
N GLY A 1 -8.42 -3.10 8.82
CA GLY A 1 -8.62 -4.49 8.37
C GLY A 1 -8.41 -4.69 6.88
N TYR A 2 -7.40 -4.06 6.24
CA TYR A 2 -7.09 -4.37 4.83
C TYR A 2 -6.53 -5.78 4.63
N LEU A 3 -6.07 -6.41 5.72
CA LEU A 3 -5.58 -7.78 5.73
C LEU A 3 -6.62 -8.77 6.30
N ASP A 4 -7.81 -8.32 6.71
CA ASP A 4 -8.82 -9.18 7.34
C ASP A 4 -9.41 -10.21 6.35
N GLY A 5 -9.36 -9.90 5.04
CA GLY A 5 -9.81 -10.79 3.98
C GLY A 5 -8.74 -11.73 3.42
N ILE A 6 -7.52 -11.69 3.95
CA ILE A 6 -6.38 -12.46 3.42
C ILE A 6 -6.10 -13.64 4.34
N GLU A 7 -5.89 -14.83 3.76
CA GLU A 7 -5.46 -15.98 4.54
C GLU A 7 -4.10 -15.71 5.19
N ILE A 8 -3.94 -16.15 6.44
CA ILE A 8 -2.71 -15.94 7.23
C ILE A 8 -1.46 -16.44 6.48
N GLY A 9 -1.60 -17.51 5.69
CA GLY A 9 -0.51 -18.06 4.86
C GLY A 9 -0.09 -17.16 3.69
N ASP A 10 -0.99 -16.30 3.21
CA ASP A 10 -0.74 -15.40 2.08
C ASP A 10 -0.37 -13.98 2.50
N VAL A 11 -0.44 -13.64 3.80
CA VAL A 11 -0.05 -12.32 4.34
C VAL A 11 1.38 -11.94 3.90
N GLY A 12 2.33 -12.88 3.95
CA GLY A 12 3.70 -12.60 3.52
C GLY A 12 3.84 -12.31 2.03
N ARG A 13 3.03 -12.96 1.18
CA ARG A 13 2.99 -12.69 -0.27
C ARG A 13 2.32 -11.37 -0.57
N PHE A 14 1.23 -11.09 0.13
CA PHE A 14 0.52 -9.82 0.03
C PHE A 14 1.41 -8.66 0.42
N GLU A 15 2.13 -8.76 1.55
CA GLU A 15 3.04 -7.70 2.00
C GLU A 15 4.16 -7.45 0.98
N ALA A 16 4.80 -8.51 0.48
CA ALA A 16 5.86 -8.38 -0.53
C ALA A 16 5.35 -7.73 -1.83
N GLY A 17 4.19 -8.17 -2.33
CA GLY A 17 3.57 -7.60 -3.53
C GLY A 17 3.08 -6.17 -3.33
N LEU A 18 2.53 -5.85 -2.17
CA LEU A 18 2.11 -4.49 -1.83
C LEU A 18 3.33 -3.56 -1.78
N LEU A 19 4.44 -4.01 -1.20
CA LEU A 19 5.68 -3.25 -1.14
C LEU A 19 6.25 -2.97 -2.54
N GLU A 20 6.19 -3.95 -3.44
CA GLU A 20 6.60 -3.77 -4.83
C GLU A 20 5.67 -2.82 -5.58
N HIS A 21 4.36 -2.98 -5.41
CA HIS A 21 3.34 -2.12 -5.99
C HIS A 21 3.49 -0.68 -5.50
N MET A 22 3.73 -0.47 -4.21
CA MET A 22 3.98 0.84 -3.65
C MET A 22 5.24 1.50 -4.23
N ARG A 23 6.32 0.71 -4.45
CA ARG A 23 7.53 1.24 -5.08
C ARG A 23 7.33 1.58 -6.56
N SER A 24 6.47 0.88 -7.30
CA SER A 24 6.27 1.14 -8.73
C SER A 24 5.16 2.17 -9.01
N ALA A 25 4.02 2.06 -8.33
CA ALA A 25 2.83 2.86 -8.57
C ALA A 25 2.68 4.04 -7.60
N ALA A 26 3.26 3.97 -6.42
CA ALA A 26 3.12 4.98 -5.36
C ALA A 26 4.48 5.54 -4.89
N SER A 27 5.51 5.55 -5.74
CA SER A 27 6.84 6.09 -5.38
C SER A 27 6.75 7.54 -4.90
N SER A 28 5.89 8.37 -5.51
CA SER A 28 5.66 9.75 -5.09
C SER A 28 5.09 9.87 -3.67
N VAL A 29 4.27 8.90 -3.25
CA VAL A 29 3.73 8.83 -1.88
C VAL A 29 4.87 8.50 -0.91
N LEU A 30 5.72 7.54 -1.26
CA LEU A 30 6.89 7.18 -0.45
C LEU A 30 7.89 8.34 -0.32
N ASP A 31 8.09 9.11 -1.39
CA ASP A 31 8.94 10.29 -1.37
C ASP A 31 8.31 11.42 -0.54
N THR A 32 6.99 11.63 -0.66
CA THR A 32 6.27 12.61 0.19
C THR A 32 6.33 12.22 1.67
N ILE A 33 6.15 10.95 2.02
CA ILE A 33 6.30 10.46 3.40
C ILE A 33 7.74 10.68 3.88
N ARG A 34 8.73 10.46 3.02
CA ARG A 34 10.14 10.67 3.35
C ARG A 34 10.45 12.15 3.60
N ASP A 35 9.87 13.05 2.82
CA ASP A 35 10.13 14.49 2.91
C ASP A 35 9.32 15.18 4.02
N GLU A 36 8.04 14.83 4.18
CA GLU A 36 7.15 15.43 5.19
C GLU A 36 7.29 14.77 6.58
N GLU A 37 7.84 13.55 6.65
CA GLU A 37 7.88 12.66 7.82
C GLU A 37 6.49 12.45 8.46
N LYS A 38 5.43 12.71 7.70
CA LYS A 38 4.04 12.73 8.15
C LYS A 38 3.16 12.09 7.09
N LEU A 39 2.12 11.40 7.53
CA LEU A 39 0.98 11.11 6.67
C LEU A 39 0.04 12.33 6.69
N SER A 40 0.12 13.15 5.64
CA SER A 40 -0.92 14.13 5.34
C SER A 40 -2.15 13.45 4.70
N ASP A 41 -3.33 14.09 4.77
CA ASP A 41 -4.58 13.51 4.25
C ASP A 41 -4.49 13.08 2.76
N LYS A 42 -3.72 13.83 1.97
CA LYS A 42 -3.44 13.53 0.56
C LYS A 42 -2.66 12.21 0.43
N THR A 43 -1.59 12.10 1.20
CA THR A 43 -0.69 10.95 1.21
C THR A 43 -1.42 9.71 1.72
N GLU A 44 -2.29 9.87 2.73
CA GLU A 44 -3.15 8.80 3.23
C GLU A 44 -4.17 8.34 2.17
N ALA A 45 -4.81 9.27 1.46
CA ALA A 45 -5.75 8.93 0.38
C ALA A 45 -5.07 8.18 -0.79
N ASP A 46 -3.87 8.60 -1.17
CA ASP A 46 -3.08 7.96 -2.21
C ASP A 46 -2.62 6.55 -1.76
N LEU A 47 -2.15 6.42 -0.51
CA LEU A 47 -1.78 5.13 0.09
C LEU A 47 -2.97 4.15 0.12
N LYS A 48 -4.14 4.65 0.53
CA LYS A 48 -5.38 3.88 0.59
C LYS A 48 -5.80 3.40 -0.80
N SER A 49 -5.71 4.26 -1.80
CA SER A 49 -6.02 3.92 -3.19
C SER A 49 -5.07 2.86 -3.75
N ALA A 50 -3.77 2.95 -3.44
CA ALA A 50 -2.79 1.94 -3.83
C ALA A 50 -3.05 0.57 -3.17
N ILE A 51 -3.39 0.56 -1.88
CA ILE A 51 -3.76 -0.67 -1.15
C ILE A 51 -5.03 -1.29 -1.74
N GLU A 52 -6.07 -0.49 -2.04
CA GLU A 52 -7.29 -1.00 -2.66
C GLU A 52 -7.07 -1.51 -4.08
N ALA A 53 -6.25 -0.82 -4.88
CA ALA A 53 -5.89 -1.26 -6.24
C ALA A 53 -5.12 -2.60 -6.19
N PHE A 54 -4.16 -2.72 -5.28
CA PHE A 54 -3.41 -3.97 -5.09
C PHE A 54 -4.31 -5.08 -4.56
N SER A 55 -5.14 -4.81 -3.55
CA SER A 55 -6.09 -5.78 -3.00
C SER A 55 -7.06 -6.31 -4.04
N LYS A 56 -7.53 -5.48 -4.98
CA LYS A 56 -8.35 -5.92 -6.13
C LYS A 56 -7.57 -6.73 -7.16
N SER A 57 -6.26 -6.54 -7.27
CA SER A 57 -5.40 -7.32 -8.17
C SER A 57 -4.91 -8.63 -7.54
N PHE A 58 -4.93 -8.72 -6.22
CA PHE A 58 -4.48 -9.87 -5.45
C PHE A 58 -5.63 -10.83 -5.12
N ALA A 59 -6.84 -10.30 -4.90
CA ALA A 59 -8.08 -11.08 -4.78
C ALA A 59 -8.54 -11.65 -6.13
#